data_AF-A0A6P4YHI0-F1
#
_entry.id   AF-A0A6P4YHI0-F1
#
_cell.length_a   1.000
_cell.length_b   1.000
_cell.length_c   1.000
_cell.angle_alpha   90.00
_cell.angle_beta   90.00
_cell.angle_gamma   90.00
#
_symmetry.space_group_name_H-M   'P 1'
#
loop_
_entity.id
_entity.type
_entity.pdbx_description
1 polymer ?
#
loop_
_entity_poly.entity_id
_entity_poly.type
_entity_poly.pdbx_seq_one_letter_code
_entity_poly.pdbx_strand_id
1 'polypeptide(L)'
;MPPSYVVVFCGLGVTTIALLGVYDLLPIKPLKITRRLKLIMPDRPRPPEKTTDPDEVMAKMELYFDKKNIRNMQLNLIRPHFLHRKITKRYFDPKKDVIYFSDLKVFRQKCDQSTFTLRKSHKKTCDVVHTPIKHYRTCAVVGNSGILLHSSCGAEIDAHEFVIRSNLPPVSPYRTDVGSRTDLTIVNGKRLRQISDALQSDNSVDRKHTLAALGETRGMILAYSIELSMSDKIRQMQVVENAIKKNSMSTITAFPSKSFKDKRGLYVELLGRASRGTFASTGLNSFALASTFCDRISMYGFYPMERYKNKPVPYHYYDKHGHSASHELYEENELLKRLDEQRSIRLVVGKCKDVSSIHSALEGAWANLQKLGKLVM
;
A
#
# COMPACT_ATOMS: atom_id res chain seq x y z
N MET A 1 -13.77 -79.99 -5.23
CA MET A 1 -14.94 -79.14 -5.52
C MET A 1 -14.64 -77.72 -5.03
N PRO A 2 -14.93 -76.65 -5.81
CA PRO A 2 -15.04 -75.28 -5.28
C PRO A 2 -16.44 -75.08 -4.65
N PRO A 3 -16.89 -73.89 -4.18
CA PRO A 3 -16.23 -72.64 -3.74
C PRO A 3 -16.64 -72.30 -2.27
N SER A 4 -16.22 -71.21 -1.61
CA SER A 4 -16.85 -69.87 -1.64
C SER A 4 -16.33 -68.99 -0.49
N TYR A 5 -16.39 -67.68 -0.71
CA TYR A 5 -15.94 -66.54 0.10
C TYR A 5 -16.70 -66.31 1.43
N VAL A 6 -16.12 -65.50 2.36
CA VAL A 6 -16.73 -64.28 2.97
C VAL A 6 -15.77 -63.54 3.96
N VAL A 7 -15.57 -62.26 3.65
CA VAL A 7 -15.35 -60.99 4.38
C VAL A 7 -15.03 -60.93 5.91
N VAL A 8 -13.81 -60.44 6.20
CA VAL A 8 -13.30 -59.31 7.04
C VAL A 8 -14.13 -58.75 8.23
N PHE A 9 -13.51 -58.66 9.44
CA PHE A 9 -13.15 -57.38 10.11
C PHE A 9 -12.27 -57.55 11.38
N CYS A 10 -11.54 -56.47 11.68
CA CYS A 10 -10.94 -56.04 12.95
C CYS A 10 -9.54 -56.53 13.37
N GLY A 11 -8.59 -55.58 13.31
CA GLY A 11 -7.83 -55.07 14.46
C GLY A 11 -6.72 -55.96 15.02
N LEU A 12 -5.47 -55.52 14.89
CA LEU A 12 -4.35 -56.12 15.63
C LEU A 12 -3.47 -55.05 16.27
N GLY A 13 -3.23 -55.25 17.57
CA GLY A 13 -1.96 -54.96 18.18
C GLY A 13 -1.17 -56.25 18.43
N VAL A 14 -0.01 -56.04 19.06
CA VAL A 14 0.78 -56.90 19.97
C VAL A 14 1.98 -57.77 19.46
N THR A 15 3.17 -57.48 20.06
CA THR A 15 4.24 -58.35 20.67
C THR A 15 5.27 -59.24 19.91
N THR A 16 6.57 -58.89 20.13
CA THR A 16 7.75 -59.65 20.68
C THR A 16 8.41 -60.86 19.98
N ILE A 17 9.77 -60.84 19.82
CA ILE A 17 10.81 -61.77 20.40
C ILE A 17 12.23 -61.53 19.77
N ALA A 18 13.26 -61.74 20.60
CA ALA A 18 14.68 -61.41 20.45
C ALA A 18 15.57 -62.52 19.82
N LEU A 19 16.81 -62.18 19.44
CA LEU A 19 18.00 -63.07 19.44
C LEU A 19 19.32 -62.26 19.54
N LEU A 20 20.19 -62.71 20.44
CA LEU A 20 21.54 -62.21 20.78
C LEU A 20 22.63 -62.91 19.94
N GLY A 21 23.77 -62.23 19.70
CA GLY A 21 25.02 -62.84 19.23
C GLY A 21 26.16 -61.81 19.15
N VAL A 22 27.24 -62.06 19.91
CA VAL A 22 28.40 -61.21 20.23
C VAL A 22 29.61 -61.57 19.35
N TYR A 23 30.46 -60.60 18.96
CA TYR A 23 31.95 -60.65 19.04
C TYR A 23 32.61 -59.33 18.55
N ASP A 24 33.07 -58.54 19.54
CA ASP A 24 34.36 -57.83 19.71
C ASP A 24 35.20 -57.14 18.61
N LEU A 25 35.66 -55.95 19.03
CA LEU A 25 36.94 -55.24 18.80
C LEU A 25 37.18 -54.46 17.50
N LEU A 26 37.16 -53.12 17.60
CA LEU A 26 38.23 -52.18 17.20
C LEU A 26 37.90 -50.73 17.67
N PRO A 27 38.87 -49.93 18.17
CA PRO A 27 38.61 -48.60 18.71
C PRO A 27 38.74 -47.51 17.63
N ILE A 28 37.71 -46.69 17.40
CA ILE A 28 37.79 -45.55 16.48
C ILE A 28 37.70 -44.24 17.26
N LYS A 29 38.78 -43.45 17.14
CA LYS A 29 38.99 -42.09 17.68
C LYS A 29 37.85 -41.13 17.32
N PRO A 30 37.58 -40.07 18.12
CA PRO A 30 36.62 -39.04 17.76
C PRO A 30 37.16 -38.18 16.62
N LEU A 31 36.56 -38.27 15.43
CA LEU A 31 36.86 -37.39 14.30
C LEU A 31 36.12 -36.06 14.46
N LYS A 32 36.88 -34.97 14.66
CA LYS A 32 36.42 -33.61 14.36
C LYS A 32 36.17 -33.52 12.85
N ILE A 33 34.93 -33.31 12.43
CA ILE A 33 34.60 -32.98 11.03
C ILE A 33 34.03 -31.55 11.00
N THR A 34 34.87 -30.62 10.59
CA THR A 34 34.47 -29.37 9.94
C THR A 34 34.09 -29.71 8.49
N ARG A 35 32.79 -29.77 8.18
CA ARG A 35 32.32 -29.72 6.78
C ARG A 35 31.10 -28.82 6.65
N ARG A 36 31.31 -27.72 5.91
CA ARG A 36 30.24 -26.91 5.30
C ARG A 36 29.31 -27.83 4.52
N LEU A 37 28.03 -27.87 4.90
CA LEU A 37 26.97 -28.36 4.02
C LEU A 37 26.89 -27.42 2.81
N LYS A 38 27.41 -27.85 1.67
CA LYS A 38 27.05 -27.29 0.37
C LYS A 38 25.58 -27.65 0.14
N LEU A 39 24.69 -26.67 0.27
CA LEU A 39 23.39 -26.73 -0.40
C LEU A 39 23.66 -26.80 -1.90
N ILE A 40 23.36 -27.94 -2.50
CA ILE A 40 23.27 -28.08 -3.95
C ILE A 40 22.03 -27.29 -4.36
N MET A 41 22.23 -26.10 -4.93
CA MET A 41 21.18 -25.42 -5.67
C MET A 41 21.03 -26.13 -7.03
N PRO A 42 19.80 -26.43 -7.49
CA PRO A 42 19.61 -26.91 -8.85
C PRO A 42 20.13 -25.85 -9.84
N ASP A 43 20.89 -26.29 -10.85
CA ASP A 43 21.44 -25.39 -11.86
C ASP A 43 20.32 -24.70 -12.66
N ARG A 44 20.60 -23.43 -12.98
CA ARG A 44 19.67 -22.47 -13.59
C ARG A 44 19.17 -22.97 -14.95
N PRO A 45 17.90 -22.73 -15.32
CA PRO A 45 17.48 -22.94 -16.70
C PRO A 45 18.33 -22.06 -17.63
N ARG A 46 18.83 -22.66 -18.72
CA ARG A 46 19.55 -21.93 -19.77
C ARG A 46 18.65 -20.80 -20.30
N PRO A 47 19.20 -19.60 -20.55
CA PRO A 47 18.44 -18.56 -21.23
C PRO A 47 17.97 -19.08 -22.60
N PRO A 48 16.77 -18.72 -23.06
CA PRO A 48 16.33 -19.10 -24.39
C PRO A 48 17.34 -18.57 -25.43
N GLU A 49 17.57 -19.36 -26.48
CA GLU A 49 18.39 -18.97 -27.62
C GLU A 49 17.99 -17.58 -28.11
N LYS A 50 18.98 -16.78 -28.50
CA LYS A 50 18.80 -15.39 -28.93
C LYS A 50 17.85 -15.32 -30.14
N THR A 51 16.57 -15.13 -29.89
CA THR A 51 15.63 -14.66 -30.90
C THR A 51 15.74 -13.13 -30.93
N THR A 52 16.01 -12.56 -32.09
CA THR A 52 16.15 -11.10 -32.28
C THR A 52 14.81 -10.40 -32.48
N ASP A 53 13.69 -11.11 -32.34
CA ASP A 53 12.34 -10.56 -32.47
C ASP A 53 11.76 -10.18 -31.08
N PRO A 54 11.62 -8.88 -30.77
CA PRO A 54 11.08 -8.42 -29.50
C PRO A 54 9.63 -8.84 -29.26
N ASP A 55 8.83 -9.01 -30.33
CA ASP A 55 7.40 -9.32 -30.21
C ASP A 55 7.19 -10.78 -29.78
N GLU A 56 8.06 -11.69 -30.22
CA GLU A 56 8.03 -13.11 -29.83
C GLU A 56 8.47 -13.32 -28.36
N VAL A 57 9.41 -12.50 -27.88
CA VAL A 57 9.85 -12.51 -26.47
C VAL A 57 8.72 -12.02 -25.55
N MET A 58 8.01 -10.96 -25.97
CA MET A 58 6.87 -10.43 -25.23
C MET A 58 5.70 -11.42 -25.21
N ALA A 59 5.38 -12.07 -26.34
CA ALA A 59 4.34 -13.09 -26.41
C ALA A 59 4.64 -14.32 -25.52
N LYS A 60 5.91 -14.79 -25.49
CA LYS A 60 6.33 -15.89 -24.61
C LYS A 60 6.29 -15.51 -23.13
N MET A 61 6.59 -14.26 -22.78
CA MET A 61 6.44 -13.75 -21.42
C MET A 61 4.97 -13.70 -21.00
N GLU A 62 4.08 -13.15 -21.83
CA GLU A 62 2.64 -13.11 -21.58
C GLU A 62 2.05 -14.52 -21.34
N LEU A 63 2.42 -15.50 -22.18
CA LEU A 63 1.94 -16.88 -22.09
C LEU A 63 2.47 -17.61 -20.85
N TYR A 64 3.68 -17.26 -20.37
CA TYR A 64 4.25 -17.77 -19.12
C TYR A 64 3.58 -17.16 -17.88
N PHE A 65 3.23 -15.87 -17.92
CA PHE A 65 2.46 -15.21 -16.86
C PHE A 65 1.03 -15.76 -16.78
N ASP A 66 0.42 -16.08 -17.91
CA ASP A 66 -0.94 -16.63 -17.97
C ASP A 66 -1.02 -18.04 -17.38
N LYS A 67 -0.09 -18.95 -17.73
CA LYS A 67 -0.06 -20.32 -17.17
C LYS A 67 0.15 -20.38 -15.65
N LYS A 68 0.91 -19.45 -15.07
CA LYS A 68 1.12 -19.39 -13.61
C LYS A 68 -0.07 -18.75 -12.89
N ASN A 69 -0.80 -17.84 -13.55
CA ASN A 69 -2.07 -17.28 -13.06
C ASN A 69 -3.18 -18.33 -13.04
N ILE A 70 -3.32 -19.15 -14.10
CA ILE A 70 -4.37 -20.18 -14.19
C ILE A 70 -4.31 -21.18 -13.02
N ARG A 71 -3.09 -21.59 -12.61
CA ARG A 71 -2.90 -22.55 -11.51
C ARG A 71 -3.18 -21.96 -10.12
N ASN A 72 -3.05 -20.64 -9.96
CA ASN A 72 -3.43 -19.92 -8.74
C ASN A 72 -4.89 -19.44 -8.72
N MET A 73 -5.53 -19.37 -9.90
CA MET A 73 -6.92 -18.95 -10.04
C MET A 73 -7.91 -20.05 -9.60
N GLN A 74 -7.54 -21.33 -9.75
CA GLN A 74 -8.35 -22.47 -9.30
C GLN A 74 -8.55 -22.56 -7.77
N LEU A 75 -7.74 -21.86 -6.96
CA LEU A 75 -7.88 -21.83 -5.50
C LEU A 75 -8.75 -20.67 -4.96
N ASN A 76 -9.29 -19.80 -5.83
CA ASN A 76 -10.02 -18.60 -5.41
C ASN A 76 -11.45 -18.57 -5.95
N LEU A 77 -12.34 -19.38 -5.36
CA LEU A 77 -13.79 -19.12 -5.34
C LEU A 77 -14.18 -17.92 -4.43
N ILE A 78 -13.19 -17.13 -4.00
CA ILE A 78 -13.38 -15.89 -3.24
C ILE A 78 -13.43 -14.75 -4.25
N ARG A 79 -14.53 -13.97 -4.25
CA ARG A 79 -14.68 -12.77 -5.10
C ARG A 79 -13.38 -11.91 -5.04
N PRO A 80 -12.78 -11.52 -6.19
CA PRO A 80 -11.50 -10.79 -6.25
C PRO A 80 -11.43 -9.55 -5.34
N HIS A 81 -12.58 -8.89 -5.13
CA HIS A 81 -12.79 -7.79 -4.19
C HIS A 81 -12.31 -8.02 -2.76
N PHE A 82 -12.26 -9.26 -2.26
CA PHE A 82 -11.88 -9.52 -0.87
C PHE A 82 -10.39 -9.84 -0.70
N LEU A 83 -9.70 -10.25 -1.77
CA LEU A 83 -8.34 -10.77 -1.66
C LEU A 83 -7.33 -9.67 -1.28
N HIS A 84 -7.36 -8.54 -1.98
CA HIS A 84 -6.47 -7.42 -1.69
C HIS A 84 -6.73 -6.88 -0.26
N ARG A 85 -7.99 -6.73 0.15
CA ARG A 85 -8.34 -6.26 1.50
C ARG A 85 -7.90 -7.24 2.60
N LYS A 86 -7.95 -8.54 2.33
CA LYS A 86 -7.44 -9.57 3.25
C LYS A 86 -5.91 -9.51 3.36
N ILE A 87 -5.22 -9.22 2.26
CA ILE A 87 -3.77 -9.01 2.23
C ILE A 87 -3.43 -7.75 3.04
N THR A 88 -3.99 -6.60 2.67
CA THR A 88 -3.64 -5.30 3.27
C THR A 88 -3.90 -5.24 4.79
N LYS A 89 -4.97 -5.89 5.28
CA LYS A 89 -5.24 -6.02 6.73
C LYS A 89 -4.19 -6.79 7.53
N ARG A 90 -3.32 -7.59 6.89
CA ARG A 90 -2.15 -8.20 7.58
C ARG A 90 -1.03 -7.20 7.80
N TYR A 91 -0.94 -6.20 6.92
CA TYR A 91 0.14 -5.23 6.93
C TYR A 91 -0.22 -3.98 7.71
N PHE A 92 -1.46 -3.51 7.54
CA PHE A 92 -1.94 -2.25 8.07
C PHE A 92 -3.09 -2.43 9.05
N ASP A 93 -3.04 -1.65 10.11
CA ASP A 93 -4.10 -1.43 11.09
C ASP A 93 -4.04 0.05 11.50
N PRO A 94 -5.05 0.87 11.18
CA PRO A 94 -5.02 2.29 11.50
C PRO A 94 -4.79 2.60 12.98
N LYS A 95 -5.23 1.73 13.89
CA LYS A 95 -4.98 1.87 15.34
C LYS A 95 -3.51 1.72 15.71
N LYS A 96 -2.73 1.04 14.87
CA LYS A 96 -1.30 0.77 15.07
C LYS A 96 -0.44 1.68 14.19
N ASP A 97 -0.93 2.07 13.02
CA ASP A 97 -0.12 2.76 12.01
C ASP A 97 -0.38 4.26 11.91
N VAL A 98 -1.49 4.75 12.47
CA VAL A 98 -1.81 6.19 12.54
C VAL A 98 -2.18 6.53 13.97
N ILE A 99 -1.17 6.65 14.84
CA ILE A 99 -1.34 6.98 16.26
C ILE A 99 -1.03 8.46 16.46
N TYR A 100 -1.83 9.18 17.25
CA TYR A 100 -1.52 10.58 17.57
C TYR A 100 -0.10 10.74 18.11
N PHE A 101 0.66 11.70 17.60
CA PHE A 101 2.03 11.95 18.05
C PHE A 101 2.11 12.36 19.52
N SER A 102 1.06 12.97 20.07
CA SER A 102 0.91 13.25 21.51
C SER A 102 1.02 12.00 22.38
N ASP A 103 0.63 10.83 21.85
CA ASP A 103 0.60 9.57 22.59
C ASP A 103 1.97 8.87 22.59
N LEU A 104 2.96 9.41 21.87
CA LEU A 104 4.29 8.80 21.72
C LEU A 104 4.98 8.51 23.07
N LYS A 105 4.84 9.41 24.05
CA LYS A 105 5.42 9.23 25.39
C LYS A 105 4.79 8.04 26.12
N VAL A 106 3.45 7.99 26.15
CA VAL A 106 2.71 6.91 26.81
C VAL A 106 2.94 5.58 26.08
N PHE A 107 2.94 5.59 24.75
CA PHE A 107 3.25 4.43 23.91
C PHE A 107 4.61 3.83 24.27
N ARG A 108 5.67 4.65 24.31
CA ARG A 108 7.03 4.18 24.65
C ARG A 108 7.13 3.59 26.05
N GLN A 109 6.38 4.15 27.00
CA GLN A 109 6.37 3.70 28.39
C GLN A 109 5.58 2.41 28.60
N LYS A 110 4.44 2.26 27.92
CA LYS A 110 3.46 1.20 28.22
C LYS A 110 3.35 0.12 27.16
N CYS A 111 3.68 0.41 25.90
CA CYS A 111 3.49 -0.50 24.77
C CYS A 111 4.81 -1.12 24.29
N ASP A 112 4.72 -2.40 23.94
CA ASP A 112 5.72 -3.07 23.13
C ASP A 112 5.50 -2.74 21.66
N GLN A 113 6.55 -2.26 20.99
CA GLN A 113 6.48 -1.76 19.62
C GLN A 113 6.22 -2.88 18.60
N SER A 114 6.74 -4.08 18.87
CA SER A 114 6.72 -5.20 17.93
C SER A 114 5.40 -5.96 17.96
N THR A 115 4.86 -6.16 19.15
CA THR A 115 3.65 -6.95 19.39
C THR A 115 2.39 -6.10 19.55
N PHE A 116 2.54 -4.79 19.78
CA PHE A 116 1.44 -3.88 20.14
C PHE A 116 0.68 -4.33 21.40
N THR A 117 1.40 -4.88 22.38
CA THR A 117 0.87 -5.34 23.67
C THR A 117 1.37 -4.47 24.82
N LEU A 118 0.77 -4.57 26.00
CA LEU A 118 1.28 -3.91 27.21
C LEU A 118 2.61 -4.55 27.63
N ARG A 119 3.65 -3.74 27.88
CA ARG A 119 4.97 -4.21 28.35
C ARG A 119 4.90 -5.01 29.65
N LYS A 120 3.97 -4.65 30.55
CA LYS A 120 3.76 -5.34 31.83
C LYS A 120 2.88 -6.59 31.71
N SER A 121 2.25 -6.80 30.54
CA SER A 121 1.29 -7.88 30.32
C SER A 121 1.19 -8.19 28.83
N HIS A 122 2.17 -8.93 28.30
CA HIS A 122 2.30 -9.29 26.87
C HIS A 122 1.11 -10.07 26.27
N LYS A 123 0.10 -10.43 27.07
CA LYS A 123 -1.16 -11.04 26.62
C LYS A 123 -2.28 -10.01 26.35
N LYS A 124 -2.13 -8.76 26.80
CA LYS A 124 -3.14 -7.71 26.68
C LYS A 124 -2.73 -6.69 25.60
N THR A 125 -3.66 -6.34 24.72
CA THR A 125 -3.47 -5.30 23.70
C THR A 125 -3.14 -3.96 24.35
N CYS A 126 -2.29 -3.15 23.68
CA CYS A 126 -1.96 -1.81 24.16
C CYS A 126 -3.01 -0.77 23.75
N ASP A 127 -4.12 -0.70 24.47
CA ASP A 127 -5.23 0.23 24.18
C ASP A 127 -5.09 1.62 24.85
N VAL A 128 -3.85 2.06 25.12
CA VAL A 128 -3.55 3.34 25.79
C VAL A 128 -3.23 4.47 24.81
N VAL A 129 -3.41 4.22 23.52
CA VAL A 129 -3.13 5.15 22.43
C VAL A 129 -4.33 5.29 21.51
N HIS A 130 -4.42 6.41 20.82
CA HIS A 130 -5.57 6.76 20.01
C HIS A 130 -5.20 6.95 18.54
N THR A 131 -6.15 6.67 17.65
CA THR A 131 -6.04 6.93 16.23
C THR A 131 -7.06 7.99 15.80
N PRO A 132 -6.69 8.95 14.93
CA PRO A 132 -7.64 9.87 14.31
C PRO A 132 -8.44 9.22 13.17
N ILE A 133 -8.13 7.98 12.79
CA ILE A 133 -8.77 7.31 11.65
C ILE A 133 -10.02 6.57 12.11
N LYS A 134 -11.14 6.89 11.45
CA LYS A 134 -12.41 6.15 11.53
C LYS A 134 -12.68 5.43 10.21
N HIS A 135 -13.83 4.78 10.15
CA HIS A 135 -14.34 4.19 8.92
C HIS A 135 -14.96 5.25 8.00
N TYR A 136 -14.77 5.11 6.68
CA TYR A 136 -15.29 6.03 5.66
C TYR A 136 -15.89 5.27 4.48
N ARG A 137 -16.97 5.79 3.87
CA ARG A 137 -17.63 5.14 2.74
C ARG A 137 -16.88 5.35 1.44
N THR A 138 -16.31 6.53 1.24
CA THR A 138 -15.58 6.87 0.01
C THR A 138 -14.26 7.54 0.34
N CYS A 139 -13.19 7.04 -0.26
CA CYS A 139 -11.86 7.61 -0.13
C CYS A 139 -11.25 7.92 -1.49
N ALA A 140 -10.64 9.09 -1.62
CA ALA A 140 -9.77 9.41 -2.74
C ALA A 140 -8.32 9.21 -2.30
N VAL A 141 -7.57 8.40 -3.03
CA VAL A 141 -6.11 8.33 -2.87
C VAL A 141 -5.49 9.04 -4.06
N VAL A 142 -4.73 10.09 -3.79
CA VAL A 142 -4.18 10.99 -4.80
C VAL A 142 -2.66 10.86 -4.83
N GLY A 143 -2.17 10.27 -5.90
CA GLY A 143 -0.77 10.25 -6.29
C GLY A 143 -0.33 11.57 -6.92
N ASN A 144 0.95 11.68 -7.23
CA ASN A 144 1.55 12.95 -7.64
C ASN A 144 1.79 13.06 -9.15
N SER A 145 1.39 12.07 -9.96
CA SER A 145 1.68 12.04 -11.40
C SER A 145 1.17 13.29 -12.13
N GLY A 146 1.95 13.75 -13.11
CA GLY A 146 1.55 14.83 -14.01
C GLY A 146 0.31 14.55 -14.85
N ILE A 147 -0.18 13.30 -14.87
CA ILE A 147 -1.44 12.94 -15.54
C ILE A 147 -2.64 13.73 -15.02
N LEU A 148 -2.53 14.30 -13.81
CA LEU A 148 -3.57 15.13 -13.22
C LEU A 148 -3.66 16.51 -13.87
N LEU A 149 -2.61 17.01 -14.52
CA LEU A 149 -2.65 18.33 -15.15
C LEU A 149 -3.75 18.40 -16.22
N HIS A 150 -4.60 19.42 -16.12
CA HIS A 150 -5.76 19.66 -16.97
C HIS A 150 -6.81 18.52 -16.96
N SER A 151 -6.84 17.73 -15.89
CA SER A 151 -7.83 16.67 -15.68
C SER A 151 -9.17 17.20 -15.19
N SER A 152 -9.19 18.37 -14.55
CA SER A 152 -10.38 18.92 -13.89
C SER A 152 -10.96 17.99 -12.81
N CYS A 153 -10.12 17.13 -12.22
CA CYS A 153 -10.56 16.16 -11.21
C CYS A 153 -10.74 16.73 -9.81
N GLY A 154 -10.43 18.01 -9.57
CA GLY A 154 -10.36 18.56 -8.22
C GLY A 154 -11.68 18.51 -7.46
N ALA A 155 -12.79 18.86 -8.12
CA ALA A 155 -14.12 18.78 -7.51
C ALA A 155 -14.55 17.33 -7.20
N GLU A 156 -14.20 16.38 -8.07
CA GLU A 156 -14.51 14.97 -7.86
C GLU A 156 -13.69 14.39 -6.69
N ILE A 157 -12.42 14.78 -6.57
CA ILE A 157 -11.54 14.40 -5.46
C ILE A 157 -12.10 14.93 -4.14
N ASP A 158 -12.41 16.22 -4.06
CA ASP A 158 -12.87 16.88 -2.84
C ASP A 158 -14.27 16.38 -2.37
N ALA A 159 -15.04 15.76 -3.28
CA ALA A 159 -16.34 15.15 -2.98
C ALA A 159 -16.26 13.82 -2.19
N HIS A 160 -15.07 13.22 -2.04
CA HIS A 160 -14.90 12.01 -1.23
C HIS A 160 -14.98 12.33 0.27
N GLU A 161 -15.42 11.36 1.09
CA GLU A 161 -15.49 11.57 2.55
C GLU A 161 -14.11 11.73 3.19
N PHE A 162 -13.08 11.12 2.59
CA PHE A 162 -11.70 11.17 3.08
C PHE A 162 -10.69 11.20 1.92
N VAL A 163 -9.79 12.18 1.91
CA VAL A 163 -8.78 12.40 0.86
C VAL A 163 -7.38 12.14 1.41
N ILE A 164 -6.68 11.19 0.79
CA ILE A 164 -5.36 10.72 1.17
C ILE A 164 -4.35 11.15 0.12
N ARG A 165 -3.33 11.93 0.51
CA ARG A 165 -2.23 12.39 -0.35
C ARG A 165 -0.90 11.80 0.08
N SER A 166 0.08 11.89 -0.81
CA SER A 166 1.43 11.36 -0.56
C SER A 166 2.48 12.49 -0.59
N ASN A 167 3.28 12.55 0.46
CA ASN A 167 4.45 13.43 0.58
C ASN A 167 4.15 14.94 0.71
N LEU A 168 2.97 15.32 1.21
CA LEU A 168 2.55 16.72 1.39
C LEU A 168 2.81 17.54 0.11
N PRO A 169 2.16 17.18 -1.01
CA PRO A 169 2.36 17.87 -2.27
C PRO A 169 1.61 19.21 -2.25
N PRO A 170 2.06 20.23 -3.01
CA PRO A 170 1.29 21.45 -3.14
C PRO A 170 -0.03 21.17 -3.86
N VAL A 171 -1.12 21.78 -3.37
CA VAL A 171 -2.42 21.76 -4.06
C VAL A 171 -2.71 23.08 -4.78
N SER A 172 -2.13 24.19 -4.32
CA SER A 172 -2.12 25.47 -5.02
C SER A 172 -0.91 25.56 -5.95
N PRO A 173 -1.04 26.06 -7.19
CA PRO A 173 -2.26 26.57 -7.84
C PRO A 173 -3.14 25.49 -8.52
N TYR A 174 -2.81 24.21 -8.38
CA TYR A 174 -3.40 23.07 -9.11
C TYR A 174 -4.81 22.62 -8.66
N ARG A 175 -5.53 23.41 -7.85
CA ARG A 175 -6.76 22.97 -7.17
C ARG A 175 -7.85 22.48 -8.13
N THR A 176 -7.95 23.06 -9.32
CA THR A 176 -8.89 22.62 -10.37
C THR A 176 -8.69 21.15 -10.74
N ASP A 177 -7.44 20.69 -10.74
CA ASP A 177 -7.05 19.36 -11.17
C ASP A 177 -6.94 18.37 -10.01
N VAL A 178 -6.40 18.82 -8.87
CA VAL A 178 -6.04 17.92 -7.76
C VAL A 178 -6.90 18.08 -6.53
N GLY A 179 -7.79 19.06 -6.50
CA GLY A 179 -8.60 19.41 -5.33
C GLY A 179 -7.81 20.19 -4.28
N SER A 180 -8.51 20.64 -3.25
CA SER A 180 -7.97 21.43 -2.15
C SER A 180 -7.94 20.65 -0.83
N ARG A 181 -8.77 19.61 -0.70
CA ARG A 181 -8.94 18.87 0.53
C ARG A 181 -7.82 17.85 0.71
N THR A 182 -7.32 17.76 1.95
CA THR A 182 -6.42 16.70 2.39
C THR A 182 -6.76 16.32 3.82
N ASP A 183 -7.32 15.13 4.03
CA ASP A 183 -7.62 14.63 5.38
C ASP A 183 -6.43 13.86 5.96
N LEU A 184 -5.67 13.14 5.12
CA LEU A 184 -4.44 12.43 5.51
C LEU A 184 -3.35 12.66 4.47
N THR A 185 -2.14 12.96 4.92
CA THR A 185 -0.93 12.91 4.09
C THR A 185 0.10 11.98 4.71
N ILE A 186 0.61 11.03 3.93
CA ILE A 186 1.69 10.13 4.35
C ILE A 186 3.00 10.62 3.75
N VAL A 187 3.97 10.96 4.61
CA VAL A 187 5.28 11.45 4.18
C VAL A 187 6.36 10.38 4.36
N ASN A 188 7.22 10.20 3.36
CA ASN A 188 8.40 9.35 3.52
C ASN A 188 9.52 10.04 4.33
N GLY A 189 10.52 9.27 4.73
CA GLY A 189 11.63 9.78 5.55
C GLY A 189 12.45 10.91 4.91
N LYS A 190 12.64 10.91 3.58
CA LYS A 190 13.34 12.00 2.86
C LYS A 190 12.51 13.27 2.90
N ARG A 191 11.20 13.16 2.61
CA ARG A 191 10.28 14.30 2.62
C ARG A 191 10.13 14.89 4.01
N LEU A 192 10.03 14.06 5.06
CA LEU A 192 9.97 14.55 6.43
C LEU A 192 11.22 15.35 6.81
N ARG A 193 12.41 14.94 6.36
CA ARG A 193 13.65 15.71 6.55
C ARG A 193 13.53 17.07 5.87
N GLN A 194 13.14 17.12 4.60
CA GLN A 194 12.96 18.37 3.85
C GLN A 194 11.96 19.33 4.53
N ILE A 195 10.82 18.80 5.02
CA ILE A 195 9.83 19.58 5.77
C ILE A 195 10.44 20.14 7.06
N SER A 196 11.13 19.29 7.83
CA SER A 196 11.80 19.71 9.07
C SER A 196 12.87 20.77 8.82
N ASP A 197 13.67 20.63 7.76
CA ASP A 197 14.75 21.56 7.43
C ASP A 197 14.15 22.91 6.97
N ALA A 198 13.13 22.90 6.11
CA ALA A 198 12.42 24.12 5.70
C ALA A 198 11.81 24.86 6.90
N LEU A 199 11.24 24.15 7.87
CA LEU A 199 10.68 24.73 9.10
C LEU A 199 11.73 25.21 10.11
N GLN A 200 13.00 24.87 9.95
CA GLN A 200 14.10 25.39 10.77
C GLN A 200 14.85 26.54 10.10
N SER A 201 14.73 26.68 8.79
CA SER A 201 15.36 27.78 8.05
C SER A 201 14.71 29.14 8.39
N ASP A 202 15.55 30.17 8.53
CA ASP A 202 15.10 31.54 8.80
C ASP A 202 14.50 32.18 7.54
N ASN A 203 13.20 32.52 7.64
CA ASN A 203 12.39 33.27 6.69
C ASN A 203 12.54 32.92 5.18
N SER A 204 12.78 31.65 4.86
CA SER A 204 12.87 31.19 3.48
C SER A 204 11.49 31.07 2.82
N VAL A 205 11.48 31.20 1.49
CA VAL A 205 10.31 30.90 0.64
C VAL A 205 9.79 29.47 0.92
N ASP A 206 10.70 28.52 1.14
CA ASP A 206 10.38 27.13 1.48
C ASP A 206 9.63 27.00 2.81
N ARG A 207 9.99 27.79 3.83
CA ARG A 207 9.26 27.82 5.11
C ARG A 207 7.82 28.26 4.88
N LYS A 208 7.61 29.35 4.13
CA LYS A 208 6.26 29.88 3.83
C LYS A 208 5.41 28.85 3.08
N HIS A 209 5.97 28.22 2.05
CA HIS A 209 5.26 27.17 1.31
C HIS A 209 4.95 25.94 2.19
N THR A 210 5.87 25.55 3.06
CA THR A 210 5.67 24.42 3.97
C THR A 210 4.57 24.72 4.99
N LEU A 211 4.57 25.92 5.59
CA LEU A 211 3.52 26.34 6.52
C LEU A 211 2.16 26.44 5.83
N ALA A 212 2.12 26.99 4.61
CA ALA A 212 0.89 27.04 3.81
C ALA A 212 0.35 25.63 3.54
N ALA A 213 1.20 24.69 3.12
CA ALA A 213 0.80 23.31 2.87
C ALA A 213 0.32 22.59 4.14
N LEU A 214 0.94 22.84 5.30
CA LEU A 214 0.50 22.28 6.58
C LEU A 214 -0.86 22.83 7.01
N GLY A 215 -1.11 24.12 6.76
CA GLY A 215 -2.33 24.83 7.14
C GLY A 215 -3.47 24.77 6.13
N GLU A 216 -3.27 24.15 4.96
CA GLU A 216 -4.22 24.18 3.84
C GLU A 216 -5.58 23.56 4.18
N THR A 217 -5.60 22.42 4.88
CA THR A 217 -6.84 21.74 5.30
C THR A 217 -6.93 21.66 6.82
N ARG A 218 -8.04 22.15 7.38
CA ARG A 218 -8.29 22.08 8.82
C ARG A 218 -8.37 20.63 9.27
N GLY A 219 -7.62 20.28 10.32
CA GLY A 219 -7.62 18.92 10.88
C GLY A 219 -6.89 17.87 10.04
N MET A 220 -6.11 18.27 9.02
CA MET A 220 -5.29 17.33 8.24
C MET A 220 -4.38 16.52 9.14
N ILE A 221 -4.32 15.21 8.91
CA ILE A 221 -3.40 14.29 9.60
C ILE A 221 -2.11 14.18 8.79
N LEU A 222 -0.99 14.62 9.35
CA LEU A 222 0.35 14.36 8.83
C LEU A 222 0.91 13.11 9.52
N ALA A 223 0.90 11.99 8.79
CA ALA A 223 1.51 10.74 9.19
C ALA A 223 2.83 10.53 8.44
N TYR A 224 3.79 9.82 9.05
CA TYR A 224 5.07 9.54 8.39
C TYR A 224 5.39 8.04 8.33
N SER A 225 6.00 7.62 7.23
CA SER A 225 6.42 6.26 6.93
C SER A 225 7.90 6.09 7.29
N ILE A 226 8.21 5.29 8.34
CA ILE A 226 9.59 5.14 8.85
C ILE A 226 10.36 4.06 8.11
N GLU A 227 11.66 4.29 7.89
CA GLU A 227 12.71 3.30 8.17
C GLU A 227 13.99 4.00 8.73
N LEU A 228 14.49 3.44 9.85
CA LEU A 228 15.78 3.56 10.59
C LEU A 228 16.22 4.89 11.24
N SER A 229 16.65 4.74 12.51
CA SER A 229 16.86 5.76 13.57
C SER A 229 15.56 6.42 14.06
N MET A 230 14.93 5.81 15.08
CA MET A 230 13.76 6.40 15.75
C MET A 230 14.06 7.78 16.35
N SER A 231 15.30 8.08 16.73
CA SER A 231 15.68 9.37 17.32
C SER A 231 15.58 10.51 16.30
N ASP A 232 16.13 10.35 15.09
CA ASP A 232 16.14 11.43 14.10
C ASP A 232 14.75 11.76 13.59
N LYS A 233 13.92 10.75 13.30
CA LYS A 233 12.56 10.96 12.80
C LYS A 233 11.65 11.57 13.85
N ILE A 234 11.82 11.21 15.11
CA ILE A 234 11.08 11.83 16.21
C ILE A 234 11.53 13.27 16.42
N ARG A 235 12.83 13.56 16.32
CA ARG A 235 13.31 14.95 16.33
C ARG A 235 12.69 15.77 15.20
N GLN A 236 12.67 15.23 13.98
CA GLN A 236 12.05 15.88 12.82
C GLN A 236 10.55 16.13 13.02
N MET A 237 9.81 15.13 13.52
CA MET A 237 8.39 15.30 13.83
C MET A 237 8.17 16.31 14.97
N GLN A 238 9.05 16.37 15.97
CA GLN A 238 8.97 17.37 17.03
C GLN A 238 9.14 18.80 16.47
N VAL A 239 10.02 18.99 15.48
CA VAL A 239 10.15 20.28 14.77
C VAL A 239 8.84 20.64 14.07
N VAL A 240 8.22 19.68 13.37
CA VAL A 240 6.92 19.89 12.70
C VAL A 240 5.84 20.24 13.71
N GLU A 241 5.72 19.47 14.79
CA GLU A 241 4.75 19.68 15.88
C GLU A 241 4.92 21.05 16.55
N ASN A 242 6.15 21.48 16.80
CA ASN A 242 6.45 22.80 17.36
C ASN A 242 6.07 23.92 16.40
N ALA A 243 6.31 23.76 15.10
CA ALA A 243 5.89 24.72 14.08
C ALA A 243 4.36 24.81 13.98
N ILE A 244 3.65 23.67 14.06
CA ILE A 244 2.18 23.62 14.10
C ILE A 244 1.65 24.43 15.28
N LYS A 245 2.17 24.18 16.49
CA LYS A 245 1.78 24.90 17.71
C LYS A 245 2.08 26.39 17.64
N LYS A 246 3.30 26.75 17.22
CA LYS A 246 3.74 28.16 17.12
C LYS A 246 2.88 28.99 16.17
N ASN A 247 2.35 28.38 15.12
CA ASN A 247 1.51 29.07 14.12
C ASN A 247 0.01 28.78 14.30
N SER A 248 -0.42 28.22 15.45
CA SER A 248 -1.83 27.92 15.75
C SER A 248 -2.55 27.10 14.67
N MET A 249 -1.82 26.17 14.03
CA MET A 249 -2.38 25.31 12.98
C MET A 249 -3.16 24.16 13.60
N SER A 250 -4.20 23.70 12.89
CA SER A 250 -5.06 22.59 13.31
C SER A 250 -4.59 21.22 12.82
N THR A 251 -3.45 21.17 12.13
CA THR A 251 -2.83 19.94 11.60
C THR A 251 -2.52 18.99 12.76
N ILE A 252 -2.90 17.72 12.60
CA ILE A 252 -2.64 16.65 13.56
C ILE A 252 -1.40 15.91 13.10
N THR A 253 -0.44 15.66 13.98
CA THR A 253 0.69 14.77 13.68
C THR A 253 0.43 13.35 14.16
N ALA A 254 0.88 12.36 13.40
CA ALA A 254 0.72 10.95 13.72
C ALA A 254 1.99 10.13 13.45
N PHE A 255 2.20 9.07 14.22
CA PHE A 255 3.28 8.11 14.06
C PHE A 255 2.76 6.66 13.95
N PRO A 256 3.50 5.77 13.26
CA PRO A 256 3.18 4.36 13.24
C PRO A 256 3.93 3.60 14.36
N SER A 257 3.29 2.57 14.93
CA SER A 257 3.88 1.72 15.96
C SER A 257 5.04 0.93 15.39
N LYS A 258 4.85 0.26 14.26
CA LYS A 258 5.92 -0.37 13.49
C LYS A 258 6.16 0.45 12.24
N SER A 259 7.40 0.47 11.77
CA SER A 259 7.62 0.88 10.39
C SER A 259 6.76 0.00 9.48
N PHE A 260 6.31 0.54 8.35
CA PHE A 260 5.71 -0.22 7.24
C PHE A 260 6.70 -1.25 6.62
N LYS A 261 7.67 -1.75 7.40
CA LYS A 261 8.91 -2.45 7.05
C LYS A 261 8.70 -3.77 6.31
N ASP A 262 7.57 -4.44 6.51
CA ASP A 262 7.20 -5.58 5.64
C ASP A 262 6.57 -5.11 4.31
N LYS A 263 7.06 -3.98 3.81
CA LYS A 263 6.75 -3.35 2.52
C LYS A 263 7.10 -4.28 1.36
N ARG A 264 8.10 -5.15 1.55
CA ARG A 264 8.46 -6.21 0.58
C ARG A 264 7.41 -7.31 0.58
N GLY A 265 6.98 -7.80 1.74
CA GLY A 265 5.91 -8.79 1.83
C GLY A 265 4.61 -8.28 1.22
N LEU A 266 4.19 -7.06 1.57
CA LEU A 266 3.00 -6.43 0.98
C LEU A 266 3.09 -6.40 -0.55
N TYR A 267 4.21 -5.90 -1.07
CA TYR A 267 4.44 -5.78 -2.52
C TYR A 267 4.40 -7.15 -3.20
N VAL A 268 5.07 -8.15 -2.61
CA VAL A 268 5.12 -9.52 -3.11
C VAL A 268 3.74 -10.18 -3.10
N GLU A 269 2.99 -10.03 -2.01
CA GLU A 269 1.67 -10.63 -1.85
C GLU A 269 0.63 -9.97 -2.75
N LEU A 270 0.65 -8.64 -2.90
CA LEU A 270 -0.26 -7.94 -3.80
C LEU A 270 0.06 -8.23 -5.28
N LEU A 271 1.33 -8.33 -5.66
CA LEU A 271 1.72 -8.65 -7.03
C LEU A 271 1.64 -10.14 -7.36
N GLY A 272 1.63 -11.02 -6.35
CA GLY A 272 1.68 -12.47 -6.53
C GLY A 272 3.03 -12.99 -7.02
N ARG A 273 4.12 -12.21 -6.87
CA ARG A 273 5.47 -12.59 -7.32
C ARG A 273 6.57 -11.96 -6.47
N ALA A 274 7.75 -12.58 -6.50
CA ALA A 274 8.93 -12.06 -5.82
C ALA A 274 9.29 -10.66 -6.34
N SER A 275 9.57 -9.75 -5.40
CA SER A 275 10.10 -8.42 -5.68
C SER A 275 11.57 -8.53 -6.11
N ARG A 276 11.98 -7.75 -7.09
CA ARG A 276 13.40 -7.65 -7.52
C ARG A 276 14.26 -6.77 -6.60
N GLY A 277 13.93 -6.75 -5.29
CA GLY A 277 14.59 -5.90 -4.30
C GLY A 277 13.97 -4.51 -4.13
N THR A 278 12.86 -4.24 -4.83
CA THR A 278 12.09 -3.01 -4.81
C THR A 278 11.10 -2.94 -3.63
N PHE A 279 10.63 -1.74 -3.31
CA PHE A 279 9.68 -1.52 -2.22
C PHE A 279 8.41 -0.89 -2.76
N ALA A 280 7.26 -1.20 -2.16
CA ALA A 280 6.02 -0.49 -2.42
C ALA A 280 6.21 1.03 -2.24
N SER A 281 5.76 1.81 -3.23
CA SER A 281 5.78 3.27 -3.19
C SER A 281 4.94 3.83 -2.04
N THR A 282 5.16 5.09 -1.66
CA THR A 282 4.26 5.77 -0.70
C THR A 282 2.80 5.68 -1.17
N GLY A 283 2.55 5.81 -2.48
CA GLY A 283 1.21 5.73 -3.04
C GLY A 283 0.56 4.35 -2.86
N LEU A 284 1.29 3.25 -3.11
CA LEU A 284 0.76 1.91 -2.89
C LEU A 284 0.53 1.62 -1.40
N ASN A 285 1.41 2.11 -0.51
CA ASN A 285 1.18 2.02 0.93
C ASN A 285 -0.06 2.82 1.36
N SER A 286 -0.29 4.01 0.79
CA SER A 286 -1.49 4.82 1.04
C SER A 286 -2.76 4.08 0.63
N PHE A 287 -2.76 3.44 -0.55
CA PHE A 287 -3.86 2.57 -0.97
C PHE A 287 -4.09 1.41 -0.01
N ALA A 288 -3.03 0.69 0.34
CA ALA A 288 -3.12 -0.47 1.20
C ALA A 288 -3.66 -0.09 2.59
N LEU A 289 -3.20 1.01 3.16
CA LEU A 289 -3.74 1.57 4.40
C LEU A 289 -5.22 1.98 4.23
N ALA A 290 -5.58 2.71 3.18
CA ALA A 290 -6.96 3.12 2.90
C ALA A 290 -7.94 1.94 2.84
N SER A 291 -7.54 0.83 2.22
CA SER A 291 -8.40 -0.36 2.08
C SER A 291 -8.81 -1.03 3.41
N THR A 292 -8.12 -0.68 4.51
CA THR A 292 -8.46 -1.19 5.84
C THR A 292 -9.63 -0.46 6.49
N PHE A 293 -9.93 0.78 6.07
CA PHE A 293 -10.95 1.64 6.68
C PHE A 293 -11.90 2.34 5.70
N CYS A 294 -11.69 2.18 4.39
CA CYS A 294 -12.56 2.71 3.33
C CYS A 294 -13.39 1.60 2.68
N ASP A 295 -14.67 1.86 2.40
CA ASP A 295 -15.51 0.92 1.62
C ASP A 295 -15.20 0.95 0.13
N ARG A 296 -15.04 2.15 -0.43
CA ARG A 296 -14.76 2.39 -1.85
C ARG A 296 -13.59 3.35 -2.02
N ILE A 297 -12.67 3.00 -2.91
CA ILE A 297 -11.45 3.78 -3.16
C ILE A 297 -11.40 4.18 -4.63
N SER A 298 -11.26 5.48 -4.86
CA SER A 298 -10.89 6.04 -6.15
C SER A 298 -9.41 6.46 -6.11
N MET A 299 -8.64 6.02 -7.10
CA MET A 299 -7.21 6.32 -7.25
C MET A 299 -7.02 7.37 -8.34
N TYR A 300 -6.32 8.46 -8.03
CA TYR A 300 -6.03 9.56 -8.95
C TYR A 300 -4.53 9.79 -9.04
N GLY A 301 -3.98 10.12 -10.21
CA GLY A 301 -2.55 10.47 -10.31
C GLY A 301 -1.59 9.30 -10.15
N PHE A 302 -2.04 8.08 -10.43
CA PHE A 302 -1.23 6.86 -10.44
C PHE A 302 -0.91 6.43 -11.87
N TYR A 303 -0.05 7.20 -12.55
CA TYR A 303 0.31 6.98 -13.95
C TYR A 303 1.83 7.19 -14.13
N PRO A 304 2.61 6.11 -14.31
CA PRO A 304 4.07 6.20 -14.38
C PRO A 304 4.61 6.42 -15.80
N MET A 305 3.78 6.39 -16.84
CA MET A 305 4.26 6.52 -18.22
C MET A 305 4.51 7.99 -18.58
N GLU A 306 5.52 8.23 -19.40
CA GLU A 306 5.93 9.57 -19.82
C GLU A 306 4.99 10.21 -20.85
N ARG A 307 4.03 9.43 -21.40
CA ARG A 307 3.08 9.90 -22.41
C ARG A 307 1.68 9.39 -22.15
N TYR A 308 0.67 10.21 -22.45
CA TYR A 308 -0.74 9.83 -22.48
C TYR A 308 -1.41 10.48 -23.70
N LYS A 309 -2.04 9.67 -24.57
CA LYS A 309 -2.66 10.13 -25.82
C LYS A 309 -1.74 11.06 -26.64
N ASN A 310 -0.50 10.63 -26.85
CA ASN A 310 0.56 11.37 -27.55
C ASN A 310 0.96 12.72 -26.93
N LYS A 311 0.56 13.03 -25.68
CA LYS A 311 1.04 14.19 -24.94
C LYS A 311 2.07 13.80 -23.88
N PRO A 312 3.13 14.59 -23.67
CA PRO A 312 4.07 14.34 -22.58
C PRO A 312 3.37 14.47 -21.23
N VAL A 313 3.73 13.60 -20.30
CA VAL A 313 3.25 13.58 -18.92
C VAL A 313 4.45 13.77 -18.01
N PRO A 314 4.56 14.90 -17.29
CA PRO A 314 5.65 15.08 -16.35
C PRO A 314 5.51 14.10 -15.17
N TYR A 315 6.64 13.75 -14.55
CA TYR A 315 6.63 12.80 -13.45
C TYR A 315 5.77 13.27 -12.27
N HIS A 316 5.85 14.56 -11.92
CA HIS A 316 4.93 15.19 -10.99
C HIS A 316 4.12 16.31 -11.64
N TYR A 317 2.94 16.59 -11.11
CA TYR A 317 2.13 17.73 -11.56
C TYR A 317 2.65 19.10 -11.10
N TYR A 318 3.60 19.14 -10.15
CA TYR A 318 4.02 20.38 -9.48
C TYR A 318 5.51 20.70 -9.57
N ASP A 319 6.33 19.81 -10.09
CA ASP A 319 7.78 20.01 -10.18
C ASP A 319 8.37 19.40 -11.45
N LYS A 320 9.68 19.63 -11.64
CA LYS A 320 10.45 19.13 -12.79
C LYS A 320 11.33 17.93 -12.43
N HIS A 321 11.07 17.24 -11.31
CA HIS A 321 11.90 16.07 -10.95
C HIS A 321 11.64 14.93 -11.92
N GLY A 322 12.70 14.20 -12.28
CA GLY A 322 12.60 12.95 -13.04
C GLY A 322 12.21 11.76 -12.17
N HIS A 323 11.96 10.62 -12.82
CA HIS A 323 11.68 9.35 -12.15
C HIS A 323 12.78 8.99 -11.13
N SER A 324 12.39 8.54 -9.94
CA SER A 324 13.34 7.88 -9.04
C SER A 324 13.38 6.38 -9.34
N ALA A 325 14.58 5.81 -9.46
CA ALA A 325 14.79 4.38 -9.72
C ALA A 325 14.44 3.45 -8.53
N SER A 326 13.84 3.98 -7.47
CA SER A 326 13.65 3.25 -6.21
C SER A 326 12.39 2.36 -6.17
N HIS A 327 11.51 2.50 -7.17
CA HIS A 327 10.22 1.80 -7.23
C HIS A 327 9.94 1.26 -8.63
N GLU A 328 9.33 0.08 -8.69
CA GLU A 328 8.79 -0.51 -9.93
C GLU A 328 7.38 0.05 -10.19
N LEU A 329 7.30 1.36 -10.50
CA LEU A 329 6.02 2.07 -10.63
C LEU A 329 5.14 1.54 -11.77
N TYR A 330 5.76 0.99 -12.82
CA TYR A 330 5.04 0.31 -13.90
C TYR A 330 4.29 -0.93 -13.39
N GLU A 331 4.94 -1.75 -12.56
CA GLU A 331 4.29 -2.94 -11.99
C GLU A 331 3.19 -2.58 -10.98
N GLU A 332 3.39 -1.50 -10.22
CA GLU A 332 2.33 -0.95 -9.37
C GLU A 332 1.13 -0.48 -10.19
N ASN A 333 1.36 0.19 -11.32
CA ASN A 333 0.28 0.62 -12.20
C ASN A 333 -0.48 -0.56 -12.79
N GLU A 334 0.21 -1.62 -13.22
CA GLU A 334 -0.45 -2.86 -13.70
C GLU A 334 -1.26 -3.56 -12.61
N LEU A 335 -0.80 -3.55 -11.37
CA LEU A 335 -1.62 -4.00 -10.23
C LEU A 335 -2.90 -3.17 -10.09
N LEU A 336 -2.78 -1.84 -10.13
CA LEU A 336 -3.92 -0.95 -9.98
C LEU A 336 -4.92 -1.11 -11.13
N LYS A 337 -4.46 -1.31 -12.37
CA LYS A 337 -5.33 -1.62 -13.51
C LYS A 337 -6.12 -2.92 -13.30
N ARG A 338 -5.44 -3.99 -12.88
CA ARG A 338 -6.13 -5.27 -12.57
C ARG A 338 -7.16 -5.12 -11.45
N LEU A 339 -6.86 -4.33 -10.42
CA LEU A 339 -7.83 -4.05 -9.35
C LEU A 339 -9.03 -3.22 -9.85
N ASP A 340 -8.82 -2.31 -10.80
CA ASP A 340 -9.88 -1.53 -11.45
C ASP A 340 -10.76 -2.40 -12.36
N GLU A 341 -10.17 -3.28 -13.18
CA GLU A 341 -10.87 -4.26 -14.00
C GLU A 341 -11.75 -5.19 -13.15
N GLN A 342 -11.25 -5.56 -11.96
CA GLN A 342 -11.98 -6.34 -10.96
C GLN A 342 -12.99 -5.52 -10.16
N ARG A 343 -13.13 -4.22 -10.45
CA ARG A 343 -13.97 -3.23 -9.75
C ARG A 343 -13.65 -3.03 -8.27
N SER A 344 -12.50 -3.53 -7.81
CA SER A 344 -12.04 -3.44 -6.43
C SER A 344 -11.67 -2.02 -6.02
N ILE A 345 -11.21 -1.23 -6.98
CA ILE A 345 -10.98 0.21 -6.88
C ILE A 345 -11.53 0.86 -8.15
N ARG A 346 -11.54 2.19 -8.18
CA ARG A 346 -11.68 2.97 -9.41
C ARG A 346 -10.38 3.68 -9.74
N LEU A 347 -9.67 3.28 -10.79
CA LEU A 347 -8.45 3.94 -11.25
C LEU A 347 -8.80 5.03 -12.28
N VAL A 348 -8.61 6.29 -11.92
CA VAL A 348 -8.92 7.43 -12.80
C VAL A 348 -7.68 7.87 -13.56
N VAL A 349 -7.75 7.79 -14.89
CA VAL A 349 -6.71 8.25 -15.83
C VAL A 349 -7.30 9.20 -16.86
N GLY A 350 -6.79 10.42 -16.92
CA GLY A 350 -7.28 11.46 -17.82
C GLY A 350 -8.27 12.41 -17.13
N LYS A 351 -9.24 12.93 -17.90
CA LYS A 351 -10.19 13.93 -17.41
C LYS A 351 -11.28 13.31 -16.54
N CYS A 352 -11.64 13.99 -15.45
CA CYS A 352 -12.85 13.70 -14.72
C CYS A 352 -14.06 14.30 -15.43
N LYS A 353 -15.24 13.74 -15.18
CA LYS A 353 -16.48 14.29 -15.70
C LYS A 353 -16.81 15.55 -14.91
N ASP A 354 -17.20 16.61 -15.61
CA ASP A 354 -17.61 17.83 -14.96
C ASP A 354 -18.91 17.57 -14.18
N VAL A 355 -18.85 17.68 -12.86
CA VAL A 355 -20.02 17.46 -11.99
C VAL A 355 -21.12 18.47 -12.32
N SER A 356 -20.76 19.66 -12.82
CA SER A 356 -21.73 20.65 -13.31
C SER A 356 -22.50 20.16 -14.53
N SER A 357 -21.86 19.42 -15.44
CA SER A 357 -22.53 18.85 -16.61
C SER A 357 -23.58 17.80 -16.24
N ILE A 358 -23.37 17.07 -15.15
CA ILE A 358 -24.33 16.09 -14.63
C ILE A 358 -25.50 16.81 -13.97
N HIS A 359 -25.24 17.87 -13.18
CA HIS A 359 -26.30 18.66 -12.56
C HIS A 359 -27.17 19.35 -13.62
N SER A 360 -26.56 19.99 -14.63
CA SER A 360 -27.29 20.59 -15.75
C SER A 360 -28.07 19.56 -16.57
N ALA A 361 -27.54 18.34 -16.74
CA ALA A 361 -28.26 17.26 -17.41
C ALA A 361 -29.45 16.76 -16.57
N LEU A 362 -29.32 16.70 -15.24
CA LEU A 362 -30.39 16.30 -14.32
C LEU A 362 -31.47 17.38 -14.21
N GLU A 363 -31.10 18.66 -14.14
CA GLU A 363 -32.07 19.77 -14.18
C GLU A 363 -32.79 19.82 -15.53
N GLY A 364 -32.07 19.63 -16.64
CA GLY A 364 -32.67 19.53 -17.97
C GLY A 364 -33.64 18.34 -18.09
N ALA A 365 -33.29 17.18 -17.52
CA ALA A 365 -34.16 16.01 -17.49
C ALA A 365 -35.41 16.24 -16.62
N TRP A 366 -35.27 16.88 -15.46
CA TRP A 366 -36.39 17.26 -14.59
C TRP A 366 -37.33 18.28 -15.24
N ALA A 367 -36.79 19.30 -15.91
CA ALA A 367 -37.57 20.29 -16.64
C ALA A 367 -38.35 19.65 -17.81
N ASN A 368 -37.76 18.67 -18.48
CA ASN A 368 -38.43 17.91 -19.54
C ASN A 368 -39.53 16.99 -19.01
N LEU A 369 -39.32 16.34 -17.86
CA LEU A 369 -40.36 15.53 -17.19
C LEU A 369 -41.54 16.40 -16.73
N GLN A 370 -41.29 17.60 -16.22
CA GLN A 370 -42.34 18.56 -15.86
C GLN A 370 -43.13 19.05 -17.08
N LYS A 371 -42.48 19.22 -18.24
CA LYS A 371 -43.17 19.56 -19.50
C LYS A 371 -44.03 18.41 -20.03
N LEU A 372 -43.54 17.17 -19.94
CA LEU A 372 -44.30 15.97 -20.33
C LEU A 372 -45.51 15.74 -19.41
N GLY A 373 -45.37 15.98 -18.09
CA GLY A 373 -46.49 15.92 -17.15
C GLY A 373 -47.58 16.97 -17.37
N LYS A 374 -47.30 18.06 -18.10
CA LYS A 374 -48.28 19.07 -18.51
C LYS A 374 -48.95 18.79 -19.86
N LEU A 375 -48.44 17.83 -20.64
CA LEU A 375 -49.06 17.38 -21.91
C LEU A 375 -50.05 16.22 -21.72
N VAL A 376 -50.13 15.66 -20.50
CA VAL A 376 -50.95 14.48 -20.15
C VAL A 376 -52.11 14.86 -19.20
N MET A 377 -52.42 16.15 -19.05
CA MET A 377 -53.65 16.63 -18.36
C MET A 377 -54.57 17.35 -19.31
#